data_AF-A0A7L4P3R5-F1
#
_entry.id   AF-A0A7L4P3R5-F1
#
_cell.length_a   1.000
_cell.length_b   1.000
_cell.length_c   1.000
_cell.angle_alpha   90.00
_cell.angle_beta   90.00
_cell.angle_gamma   90.00
#
_symmetry.space_group_name_H-M   'P 1'
#
loop_
_entity.id
_entity.type
_entity.pdbx_description
1 polymer ?
#
loop_
_entity_poly.entity_id
_entity_poly.type
_entity_poly.pdbx_seq_one_letter_code
_entity_poly.pdbx_strand_id
1 'polypeptide(L)'
;MFVATLAGVFKFAELPEKYGPFVQYKATIENRSIKDTDDIAILDIVGTESVHVLFLDSYKSMGEIDQELNAADAKLNHRSKQVLEGYL
;
A
#
# COMPACT_ATOMS: atom_id res chain seq x y z
N MET A 1 14.79 -8.51 -6.59
CA MET A 1 13.36 -8.84 -6.48
C MET A 1 13.01 -9.01 -5.01
N PHE A 2 12.43 -7.97 -4.43
CA PHE A 2 12.04 -7.94 -3.02
C PHE A 2 10.62 -8.49 -2.83
N VAL A 3 10.27 -8.92 -1.61
CA VAL A 3 8.93 -9.43 -1.31
C VAL A 3 8.17 -8.38 -0.49
N ALA A 4 7.11 -7.82 -1.05
CA ALA A 4 6.20 -6.92 -0.36
C ALA A 4 5.14 -7.74 0.41
N THR A 5 5.18 -7.65 1.74
CA THR A 5 4.22 -8.30 2.63
C THR A 5 3.26 -7.26 3.18
N LEU A 6 1.95 -7.55 3.13
CA LEU A 6 0.94 -6.65 3.68
C LEU A 6 1.04 -6.64 5.19
N ALA A 7 1.40 -5.48 5.74
CA ALA A 7 1.42 -5.21 7.17
C ALA A 7 0.01 -5.07 7.72
N GLY A 8 -0.87 -4.43 6.93
CA GLY A 8 -2.28 -4.25 7.25
C GLY A 8 -2.95 -3.25 6.32
N VAL A 9 -4.28 -3.25 6.34
CA VAL A 9 -5.10 -2.21 5.73
C VAL A 9 -5.68 -1.37 6.85
N PHE A 10 -5.46 -0.07 6.79
CA PHE A 10 -5.92 0.89 7.78
C PHE A 10 -6.63 2.04 7.07
N LYS A 11 -7.69 2.55 7.69
CA LYS A 11 -8.26 3.82 7.26
C LYS A 11 -7.31 4.94 7.61
N PHE A 12 -7.29 6.02 6.82
CA PHE A 12 -6.45 7.18 7.15
C PHE A 12 -6.73 7.72 8.56
N ALA A 13 -7.98 7.73 9.00
CA ALA A 13 -8.37 8.11 10.36
C ALA A 13 -7.81 7.20 11.47
N GLU A 14 -7.56 5.92 11.16
CA GLU A 14 -7.10 4.89 12.10
C GLU A 14 -5.61 4.55 11.88
N LEU A 15 -4.94 5.30 11.01
CA LEU A 15 -3.57 5.04 10.61
C LEU A 15 -2.62 5.38 11.77
N PRO A 16 -1.76 4.44 12.20
CA PRO A 16 -0.74 4.72 13.20
C PRO A 16 0.14 5.92 12.80
N GLU A 17 0.46 6.81 13.75
CA GLU A 17 1.29 8.01 13.48
C GLU A 17 2.62 7.68 12.81
N LYS A 18 3.19 6.49 13.07
CA LYS A 18 4.42 6.00 12.42
C LYS A 18 4.31 5.90 10.89
N TYR A 19 3.11 5.64 10.36
CA TYR A 19 2.87 5.53 8.92
C TYR A 19 2.39 6.86 8.31
N GLY A 20 1.89 7.79 9.13
CA GLY A 20 1.41 9.11 8.71
C GLY A 20 2.34 9.83 7.72
N PRO A 21 3.64 10.00 8.02
CA PRO A 21 4.56 10.69 7.12
C PRO A 21 4.76 9.96 5.79
N PHE A 22 4.74 8.62 5.76
CA PHE A 22 4.87 7.85 4.52
C PHE A 22 3.64 8.03 3.61
N VAL A 23 2.44 8.03 4.20
CA VAL A 23 1.20 8.24 3.46
C VAL A 23 1.12 9.66 2.93
N GLN A 24 1.44 10.67 3.75
CA GLN A 24 1.46 12.07 3.30
C GLN A 24 2.50 12.29 2.20
N TYR A 25 3.67 11.67 2.31
CA TYR A 25 4.71 11.76 1.29
C TYR A 25 4.23 11.18 -0.04
N LYS A 26 3.66 9.97 -0.04
CA LYS A 26 3.15 9.35 -1.26
C LYS A 26 1.99 10.16 -1.87
N ALA A 27 1.05 10.64 -1.05
CA ALA A 27 -0.04 11.48 -1.52
C ALA A 27 0.44 12.80 -2.13
N THR A 28 1.50 13.40 -1.57
CA THR A 28 2.09 14.63 -2.12
C THR A 28 2.74 14.37 -3.48
N ILE A 29 3.44 13.24 -3.65
CA ILE A 29 4.03 12.84 -4.94
C ILE A 29 2.94 12.59 -5.99
N GLU A 30 1.86 11.92 -5.60
CA GLU A 30 0.74 11.59 -6.48
C GLU A 30 -0.26 12.75 -6.64
N ASN A 31 -0.01 13.92 -6.02
CA ASN A 31 -0.92 15.07 -5.96
C ASN A 31 -2.37 14.68 -5.59
N ARG A 32 -2.49 13.72 -4.68
CA ARG A 32 -3.74 13.12 -4.24
C ARG A 32 -4.18 13.74 -2.92
N SER A 33 -5.48 14.04 -2.81
CA SER A 33 -6.09 14.33 -1.50
C SER A 33 -6.46 13.03 -0.81
N ILE A 34 -5.93 12.81 0.40
CA ILE A 34 -6.30 11.69 1.25
C ILE A 34 -7.50 12.12 2.10
N LYS A 35 -8.56 11.30 2.14
CA LYS A 35 -9.70 11.48 3.03
C LYS A 35 -9.54 10.54 4.22
N ASP A 36 -10.12 10.93 5.35
CA ASP A 36 -10.16 10.11 6.57
C ASP A 36 -10.78 8.72 6.37
N THR A 37 -11.66 8.58 5.37
CA THR A 37 -12.34 7.33 5.01
C THR A 37 -11.58 6.47 4.01
N ASP A 38 -10.43 6.91 3.50
CA ASP A 38 -9.66 6.15 2.53
C ASP A 38 -9.01 4.93 3.18
N ASP A 39 -9.20 3.77 2.55
CA ASP A 39 -8.51 2.54 2.91
C ASP A 39 -7.08 2.54 2.33
N ILE A 40 -6.10 2.43 3.22
CA ILE A 40 -4.68 2.49 2.92
C ILE A 40 -4.07 1.15 3.29
N ALA A 41 -3.52 0.47 2.29
CA ALA A 41 -2.75 -0.74 2.48
C ALA A 41 -1.27 -0.38 2.70
N ILE A 42 -0.72 -0.87 3.81
CA ILE A 42 0.71 -0.74 4.12
C ILE A 42 1.40 -2.06 3.78
N LEU A 43 2.42 -2.00 2.93
CA LEU A 43 3.26 -3.12 2.55
C LEU A 43 4.67 -2.93 3.13
N ASP A 44 5.12 -3.88 3.94
CA ASP A 44 6.51 -3.97 4.37
C ASP A 44 7.33 -4.74 3.33
N ILE A 45 8.43 -4.16 2.88
CA ILE A 45 9.35 -4.82 1.96
C ILE A 45 10.29 -5.72 2.78
N VAL A 46 10.09 -7.02 2.68
CA VAL A 46 10.90 -8.02 3.39
C VAL A 46 12.33 -7.96 2.89
N GLY A 47 13.26 -7.80 3.83
CA GLY A 47 14.69 -7.67 3.56
C GLY A 47 15.18 -6.21 3.55
N THR A 48 14.29 -5.23 3.74
CA THR A 48 14.63 -3.82 3.95
C THR A 48 13.83 -3.25 5.12
N GLU A 49 14.15 -2.01 5.51
CA GLU A 49 13.33 -1.21 6.43
C GLU A 49 12.37 -0.29 5.66
N SER A 50 12.11 -0.60 4.38
CA SER A 50 11.27 0.21 3.51
C SER A 50 9.82 -0.22 3.58
N VAL A 51 8.94 0.77 3.69
CA VAL A 51 7.49 0.62 3.68
C VAL A 51 6.94 1.20 2.38
N HIS A 52 6.11 0.42 1.68
CA HIS A 52 5.38 0.85 0.50
C HIS A 52 3.92 1.09 0.86
N VAL A 53 3.43 2.29 0.62
CA VAL A 53 2.03 2.67 0.87
C VAL A 53 1.23 2.46 -0.40
N LEU A 54 0.05 1.86 -0.32
CA LEU A 54 -0.91 1.75 -1.43
C LEU A 54 -2.26 2.32 -1.01
N PHE A 55 -2.85 3.15 -1.85
CA PHE A 55 -4.18 3.69 -1.63
C PHE A 55 -5.23 2.86 -2.37
N LEU A 56 -6.05 2.09 -1.66
CA LEU A 56 -6.96 1.13 -2.28
C LEU A 56 -8.05 1.79 -3.12
N ASP A 57 -8.49 2.99 -2.74
CA ASP A 57 -9.45 3.79 -3.51
C ASP A 57 -8.99 4.08 -4.95
N SER A 58 -7.68 4.12 -5.21
CA SER A 58 -7.12 4.38 -6.54
C SER A 58 -7.03 3.15 -7.43
N TYR A 59 -7.10 1.93 -6.89
CA TYR A 59 -6.95 0.71 -7.66
C TYR A 59 -8.31 0.07 -7.89
N LYS A 60 -8.59 -0.35 -9.13
CA LYS A 60 -9.81 -1.09 -9.47
C LYS A 60 -9.56 -2.57 -9.60
N SER A 61 -8.30 -2.98 -9.66
CA SER A 61 -7.93 -4.38 -9.82
C SER A 61 -6.55 -4.69 -9.26
N MET A 62 -6.41 -5.92 -8.79
CA MET A 62 -5.15 -6.52 -8.36
C MET A 62 -3.99 -6.36 -9.36
N GLY A 63 -4.31 -6.35 -10.66
CA GLY A 63 -3.32 -6.23 -11.72
C GLY A 63 -2.56 -4.90 -11.68
N GLU A 64 -3.20 -3.81 -11.29
CA GLU A 64 -2.56 -2.49 -11.20
C GLU A 64 -1.54 -2.44 -10.06
N ILE A 65 -1.92 -3.04 -8.91
CA ILE A 65 -1.03 -3.19 -7.75
C ILE A 65 0.17 -4.07 -8.11
N ASP A 66 -0.06 -5.20 -8.78
CA ASP A 66 1.00 -6.11 -9.22
C ASP A 66 1.95 -5.41 -10.21
N GLN A 67 1.42 -4.62 -11.16
CA GLN A 67 2.24 -3.84 -12.09
C GLN A 67 3.08 -2.77 -11.39
N GLU A 68 2.52 -2.02 -10.44
CA GLU A 68 3.27 -0.99 -9.69
C GLU A 68 4.40 -1.62 -8.88
N LEU A 69 4.13 -2.73 -8.19
CA LEU A 69 5.14 -3.43 -7.41
C LEU A 69 6.21 -4.03 -8.31
N ASN A 70 5.83 -4.63 -9.43
CA ASN A 70 6.78 -5.19 -10.39
C ASN A 70 7.67 -4.10 -11.02
N ALA A 71 7.13 -2.90 -11.25
CA ALA A 71 7.92 -1.73 -11.67
C ALA A 71 8.93 -1.28 -10.59
N ALA A 72 8.63 -1.52 -9.32
CA ALA A 72 9.52 -1.27 -8.18
C ALA A 72 10.44 -2.46 -7.82
N ASP A 73 10.56 -3.48 -8.69
CA ASP A 73 11.30 -4.72 -8.43
C ASP A 73 10.84 -5.47 -7.16
N ALA A 74 9.57 -5.28 -6.79
CA ALA A 74 8.92 -5.89 -5.65
C ALA A 74 7.81 -6.85 -6.10
N LYS A 75 7.62 -7.95 -5.36
CA LYS A 75 6.53 -8.89 -5.59
C LYS A 75 5.67 -8.99 -4.36
N LEU A 76 4.36 -8.87 -4.56
CA LEU A 76 3.39 -9.06 -3.51
C LEU A 76 3.34 -10.53 -3.06
N ASN A 77 3.35 -10.77 -1.76
CA ASN A 77 3.20 -12.12 -1.21
C ASN A 77 1.79 -12.67 -1.48
N HIS A 78 1.65 -13.99 -1.62
CA HIS A 78 0.37 -14.64 -1.92
C HIS A 78 -0.71 -14.34 -0.86
N ARG A 79 -0.32 -14.29 0.42
CA ARG A 79 -1.25 -13.90 1.51
C ARG A 79 -1.70 -12.45 1.40
N SER A 80 -0.77 -11.54 1.12
CA SER A 80 -1.08 -10.12 0.88
C SER A 80 -2.08 -9.97 -0.24
N LYS A 81 -1.91 -10.75 -1.32
CA LYS A 81 -2.79 -10.76 -2.48
C LYS A 81 -4.21 -11.13 -2.08
N GLN A 82 -4.38 -12.22 -1.34
CA GLN A 82 -5.71 -12.65 -0.90
C GLN A 82 -6.42 -11.62 -0.01
N VAL A 83 -5.68 -10.93 0.86
CA VAL A 83 -6.29 -9.91 1.72
C VAL A 83 -6.75 -8.73 0.87
N LEU A 84 -5.88 -8.20 0.02
CA LEU A 84 -6.19 -7.08 -0.86
C LEU A 84 -7.29 -7.41 -1.89
N GLU A 85 -7.39 -8.67 -2.35
CA GLU A 85 -8.54 -9.15 -3.16
C GLU A 85 -9.87 -9.08 -2.41
N GLY A 86 -9.87 -9.09 -1.08
CA GLY A 86 -11.09 -8.91 -0.28
C GLY A 86 -11.52 -7.44 -0.12
N TYR A 87 -10.65 -6.49 -0.46
CA TYR A 87 -10.91 -5.05 -0.38
C TYR A 87 -11.17 -4.39 -1.75
N LEU A 88 -10.95 -5.13 -2.85
CA LEU A 88 -11.15 -4.74 -4.24
C LEU A 88 -12.47 -5.31 -4.79
#